data_AF-A0AAN8W347-F1
#
_entry.id   AF-A0AAN8W347-F1
#
_cell.length_a   1.000
_cell.length_b   1.000
_cell.length_c   1.000
_cell.angle_alpha   90.00
_cell.angle_beta   90.00
_cell.angle_gamma   90.00
#
_symmetry.space_group_name_H-M   'P 1'
#
loop_
_entity.id
_entity.type
_entity.pdbx_description
1 polymer ?
#
loop_
_entity_poly.entity_id
_entity_poly.type
_entity_poly.pdbx_seq_one_letter_code
_entity_poly.pdbx_strand_id
1 'polypeptide(L)'
;MQKQKPFITVLTLITVLFSVVDPKIPTTLEGPFKPVTVPFDVSLRGHAVDLPDTDPRVQRRVKGYEPEQISVSLSSSYDSVWISWITGEYQIGFNITPLNPETVSSVVRYGTIEHVLSHEAKGCSLVYNQLYPFEGLQNYTSGIIHHVRLTGLKPSTVYYYRCGDPSLQAMSGIFHFKTMPISGPQSYPKRIAIVGDLGLTYNTTATIDHVISNKPDLMLLIGDVTYANLYLTNGTGADCYSCTFSDTPIHETYQPRWDYWGRFMQDLVSKVPIMVVEGNHEIELQAENQSFVAYSSRFAFPSKESGSSSTMYYSFNAGGIHFIMLGAYIGYNKTVYNYTLDPCGPVHITVGDGGNREKMAIPHADEPGECPEPLSTPDSHMPGFCARNFTSGPAAGKFCWDWQPEYSALRESSFGHGILEVKNETWALWTWHKNQDPYKEIGDQIYIVRTPESCPVHPKVTKLWSATR
;
A
#
# COMPACT_ATOMS: atom_id res chain seq x y z
N MET A 1 13.81 10.22 -86.77
CA MET A 1 13.74 11.09 -85.58
C MET A 1 13.94 10.23 -84.34
N GLN A 2 14.69 10.77 -83.38
CA GLN A 2 15.33 10.18 -82.19
C GLN A 2 14.72 8.93 -81.53
N LYS A 3 15.60 7.94 -81.28
CA LYS A 3 15.43 6.86 -80.29
C LYS A 3 15.65 7.42 -78.87
N GLN A 4 14.74 7.08 -77.95
CA GLN A 4 14.78 7.43 -76.53
C GLN A 4 16.04 6.88 -75.82
N LYS A 5 16.66 7.73 -74.98
CA LYS A 5 17.60 7.30 -73.93
C LYS A 5 16.83 7.20 -72.61
N PRO A 6 17.10 6.21 -71.74
CA PRO A 6 16.52 6.16 -70.41
C PRO A 6 17.26 7.14 -69.49
N PHE A 7 16.51 7.97 -68.77
CA PHE A 7 17.01 8.75 -67.65
C PHE A 7 17.04 7.84 -66.42
N ILE A 8 18.23 7.62 -65.86
CA ILE A 8 18.41 6.97 -64.55
C ILE A 8 18.24 8.06 -63.50
N THR A 9 17.15 8.00 -62.74
CA THR A 9 16.96 8.84 -61.56
C THR A 9 17.75 8.23 -60.41
N VAL A 10 18.86 8.86 -60.02
CA VAL A 10 19.60 8.52 -58.80
C VAL A 10 18.82 9.06 -57.61
N LEU A 11 18.22 8.17 -56.83
CA LEU A 11 17.53 8.52 -55.58
C LEU A 11 18.59 8.65 -54.48
N THR A 12 18.96 9.87 -54.12
CA THR A 12 19.87 10.14 -53.00
C THR A 12 19.11 9.88 -51.70
N LEU A 13 19.38 8.73 -51.07
CA LEU A 13 18.83 8.39 -49.76
C LEU A 13 19.53 9.25 -48.70
N ILE A 14 18.89 10.35 -48.27
CA ILE A 14 19.33 11.11 -47.10
C ILE A 14 18.96 10.29 -45.87
N THR A 15 19.88 9.47 -45.38
CA THR A 15 19.77 8.89 -44.04
C THR A 15 20.00 10.00 -43.02
N VAL A 16 18.91 10.59 -42.53
CA VAL A 16 18.94 11.38 -41.30
C VAL A 16 19.20 10.41 -40.16
N LEU A 17 20.46 10.35 -39.71
CA LEU A 17 20.84 9.76 -38.43
C LEU A 17 20.18 10.60 -37.33
N PHE A 18 18.98 10.21 -36.90
CA PHE A 18 18.49 10.60 -35.59
C PHE A 18 19.39 9.88 -34.58
N SER A 19 20.35 10.61 -34.01
CA SER A 19 20.93 10.22 -32.73
C SER A 19 19.76 10.19 -31.75
N VAL A 20 19.33 8.98 -31.37
CA VAL A 20 18.48 8.78 -30.20
C VAL A 20 19.33 9.25 -29.03
N VAL A 21 19.12 10.51 -28.62
CA VAL A 21 19.60 10.99 -27.34
C VAL A 21 18.81 10.20 -26.34
N ASP A 22 19.46 9.22 -25.71
CA ASP A 22 18.91 8.52 -24.56
C ASP A 22 18.53 9.60 -23.54
N PRO A 23 17.23 9.86 -23.29
CA PRO A 23 16.86 10.95 -22.41
C PRO A 23 17.35 10.59 -21.01
N LYS A 24 18.36 11.33 -20.55
CA LYS A 24 18.92 11.19 -19.20
C LYS A 24 17.77 11.29 -18.19
N ILE A 25 17.67 10.32 -17.28
CA ILE A 25 16.68 10.33 -16.19
C ILE A 25 16.86 11.62 -15.36
N PRO A 26 15.79 12.41 -15.13
CA PRO A 26 15.88 13.65 -14.37
C PRO A 26 16.25 13.39 -12.91
N THR A 27 16.82 14.41 -12.26
CA THR A 27 17.20 14.32 -10.84
C THR A 27 16.65 15.48 -10.03
N THR A 28 16.34 15.29 -8.75
CA THR A 28 15.87 16.40 -7.88
C THR A 28 16.88 17.54 -7.73
N LEU A 29 18.17 17.33 -8.07
CA LEU A 29 19.17 18.39 -8.16
C LEU A 29 18.94 19.37 -9.32
N GLU A 30 18.20 18.95 -10.34
CA GLU A 30 17.85 19.74 -11.52
C GLU A 30 16.50 20.48 -11.33
N GLY A 31 15.75 20.15 -10.27
CA GLY A 31 14.45 20.74 -9.96
C GLY A 31 14.53 22.16 -9.35
N PRO A 32 13.38 22.83 -9.17
CA PRO A 32 12.02 22.35 -9.45
C PRO A 32 11.74 22.23 -10.96
N PHE A 33 10.94 21.24 -11.36
CA PHE A 33 10.56 21.01 -12.75
C PHE A 33 9.32 21.83 -13.12
N LYS A 34 9.15 22.11 -14.42
CA LYS A 34 7.87 22.65 -14.90
C LYS A 34 6.78 21.60 -14.67
N PRO A 35 5.64 21.97 -14.06
CA PRO A 35 4.53 21.05 -13.86
C PRO A 35 4.06 20.37 -15.14
N VAL A 36 3.81 19.06 -15.06
CA VAL A 36 3.29 18.25 -16.15
C VAL A 36 1.98 17.59 -15.72
N THR A 37 0.94 17.77 -16.52
CA THR A 37 -0.32 17.01 -16.42
C THR A 37 -0.40 16.10 -17.63
N VAL A 38 -0.45 14.78 -17.42
CA VAL A 38 -0.68 13.84 -18.51
C VAL A 38 -2.18 13.86 -18.86
N PRO A 39 -2.56 14.07 -20.14
CA PRO A 39 -3.97 14.03 -20.52
C PRO A 39 -4.62 12.70 -20.15
N PHE A 40 -5.81 12.76 -19.57
CA PHE A 40 -6.55 11.56 -19.20
C PHE A 40 -6.91 10.71 -20.43
N ASP A 41 -6.55 9.43 -20.40
CA ASP A 41 -6.96 8.48 -21.41
C ASP A 41 -8.43 8.09 -21.21
N VAL A 42 -9.30 8.61 -22.06
CA VAL A 42 -10.75 8.35 -22.01
C VAL A 42 -11.14 6.89 -22.21
N SER A 43 -10.24 6.04 -22.70
CA SER A 43 -10.47 4.59 -22.77
C SER A 43 -10.43 3.91 -21.40
N LEU A 44 -9.76 4.53 -20.41
CA LEU A 44 -9.74 4.11 -19.01
C LEU A 44 -11.02 4.53 -18.26
N ARG A 45 -11.95 5.20 -18.95
CA ARG A 45 -13.19 5.68 -18.36
C ARG A 45 -14.13 4.51 -18.09
N GLY A 46 -14.42 4.28 -16.82
CA GLY A 46 -15.29 3.21 -16.32
C GLY A 46 -15.01 2.94 -14.85
N HIS A 47 -15.74 2.00 -14.26
CA HIS A 47 -15.48 1.52 -12.91
C HIS A 47 -14.72 0.20 -12.97
N ALA A 48 -13.74 0.04 -12.07
CA ALA A 48 -13.09 -1.25 -11.92
C ALA A 48 -14.09 -2.26 -11.35
N VAL A 49 -14.10 -3.47 -11.92
CA VAL A 49 -15.06 -4.51 -11.54
C VAL A 49 -14.43 -5.40 -10.48
N ASP A 50 -15.06 -5.47 -9.30
CA ASP A 50 -14.67 -6.36 -8.22
C ASP A 50 -14.60 -7.82 -8.68
N LEU A 51 -13.58 -8.56 -8.20
CA LEU A 51 -13.53 -10.00 -8.37
C LEU A 51 -14.74 -10.64 -7.67
N PRO A 52 -15.48 -11.52 -8.35
CA PRO A 52 -16.61 -12.20 -7.73
C PRO A 52 -16.13 -13.22 -6.69
N ASP A 53 -16.99 -13.57 -5.74
CA ASP A 53 -16.78 -14.64 -4.76
C ASP A 53 -16.55 -16.02 -5.42
N THR A 54 -16.98 -16.18 -6.67
CA THR A 54 -16.77 -17.36 -7.51
C THR A 54 -15.38 -17.42 -8.16
N ASP A 55 -14.55 -16.36 -8.09
CA ASP A 55 -13.18 -16.41 -8.60
C ASP A 55 -12.36 -17.44 -7.80
N PRO A 56 -11.72 -18.43 -8.45
CA PRO A 56 -11.00 -19.48 -7.75
C PRO A 56 -9.82 -18.97 -6.90
N ARG A 57 -9.36 -17.73 -7.09
CA ARG A 57 -8.31 -17.07 -6.29
C ARG A 57 -8.79 -16.57 -4.94
N VAL A 58 -10.08 -16.30 -4.80
CA VAL A 58 -10.67 -15.81 -3.54
C VAL A 58 -11.41 -16.92 -2.77
N GLN A 59 -11.68 -18.04 -3.44
CA GLN A 59 -12.26 -19.20 -2.81
C GLN A 59 -11.29 -19.86 -1.83
N ARG A 60 -11.86 -20.46 -0.80
CA ARG A 60 -11.13 -21.28 0.16
C ARG A 60 -10.54 -22.51 -0.53
N ARG A 61 -9.22 -22.69 -0.44
CA ARG A 61 -8.50 -23.82 -1.08
C ARG A 61 -8.01 -24.88 -0.09
N VAL A 62 -8.20 -24.64 1.21
CA VAL A 62 -7.70 -25.49 2.31
C VAL A 62 -8.87 -26.14 3.07
N LYS A 63 -8.58 -27.13 3.91
CA LYS A 63 -9.59 -27.90 4.67
C LYS A 63 -9.37 -27.77 6.19
N GLY A 64 -10.47 -27.85 6.95
CA GLY A 64 -10.40 -27.80 8.42
C GLY A 64 -9.64 -26.57 8.93
N TYR A 65 -8.59 -26.79 9.73
CA TYR A 65 -7.73 -25.75 10.29
C TYR A 65 -6.39 -25.59 9.55
N GLU A 66 -6.27 -26.09 8.32
CA GLU A 66 -5.11 -25.79 7.48
C GLU A 66 -4.96 -24.27 7.28
N PRO A 67 -3.72 -23.73 7.30
CA PRO A 67 -3.49 -22.29 7.13
C PRO A 67 -3.88 -21.74 5.76
N GLU A 68 -4.50 -20.57 5.76
CA GLU A 68 -4.71 -19.71 4.59
C GLU A 68 -4.40 -18.24 4.91
N GLN A 69 -4.45 -17.38 3.89
CA GLN A 69 -4.16 -15.94 3.99
C GLN A 69 -2.78 -15.67 4.62
N ILE A 70 -1.79 -16.51 4.28
CA ILE A 70 -0.45 -16.47 4.87
C ILE A 70 0.28 -15.20 4.41
N SER A 71 0.82 -14.45 5.36
CA SER A 71 1.58 -13.23 5.12
C SER A 71 2.84 -13.13 5.97
N VAL A 72 3.82 -12.40 5.46
CA VAL A 72 5.05 -12.02 6.16
C VAL A 72 5.03 -10.51 6.37
N SER A 73 5.36 -10.04 7.57
CA SER A 73 5.57 -8.62 7.87
C SER A 73 6.90 -8.42 8.57
N LEU A 74 7.53 -7.26 8.41
CA LEU A 74 8.78 -6.97 9.09
C LEU A 74 8.55 -6.70 10.59
N SER A 75 9.55 -7.02 11.42
CA SER A 75 9.69 -6.39 12.73
C SER A 75 10.39 -5.02 12.58
N SER A 76 10.86 -4.39 13.66
CA SER A 76 11.55 -3.09 13.57
C SER A 76 12.97 -3.17 12.99
N SER A 77 13.56 -4.37 12.90
CA SER A 77 14.93 -4.64 12.46
C SER A 77 15.02 -5.94 11.64
N TYR A 78 16.10 -6.10 10.88
CA TYR A 78 16.32 -7.20 9.92
C TYR A 78 16.31 -8.60 10.53
N ASP A 79 16.61 -8.71 11.82
CA ASP A 79 16.80 -9.97 12.55
C ASP A 79 15.48 -10.58 13.03
N SER A 80 14.35 -9.98 12.66
CA SER A 80 13.03 -10.45 13.05
C SER A 80 11.97 -10.14 12.00
N VAL A 81 11.05 -11.09 11.82
CA VAL A 81 9.84 -10.95 11.01
C VAL A 81 8.64 -11.53 11.76
N TRP A 82 7.44 -11.16 11.33
CA TRP A 82 6.18 -11.77 11.72
C TRP A 82 5.66 -12.65 10.59
N ILE A 83 5.18 -13.83 10.94
CA ILE A 83 4.40 -14.71 10.07
C ILE A 83 2.98 -14.74 10.60
N SER A 84 2.02 -14.40 9.73
CA SER A 84 0.60 -14.38 10.06
C SER A 84 -0.18 -15.29 9.12
N TRP A 85 -1.28 -15.86 9.60
CA TRP A 85 -2.19 -16.68 8.81
C TRP A 85 -3.54 -16.81 9.52
N ILE A 86 -4.53 -17.36 8.81
CA ILE A 86 -5.86 -17.68 9.34
C ILE A 86 -6.11 -19.18 9.26
N THR A 87 -6.78 -19.74 10.26
CA THR A 87 -7.28 -21.13 10.26
C THR A 87 -8.78 -21.18 10.56
N GLY A 88 -9.48 -22.16 9.98
CA GLY A 88 -10.94 -22.22 10.04
C GLY A 88 -11.61 -21.23 9.08
N GLU A 89 -12.89 -21.44 8.80
CA GLU A 89 -13.67 -20.55 7.94
C GLU A 89 -14.32 -19.43 8.75
N TYR A 90 -14.42 -18.24 8.16
CA TYR A 90 -15.24 -17.18 8.72
C TYR A 90 -16.72 -17.57 8.76
N GLN A 91 -17.51 -16.84 9.54
CA GLN A 91 -18.97 -16.96 9.52
C GLN A 91 -19.58 -15.59 9.26
N ILE A 92 -20.59 -15.54 8.39
CA ILE A 92 -21.41 -14.36 8.15
C ILE A 92 -22.88 -14.74 8.20
N GLY A 93 -23.69 -13.92 8.87
CA GLY A 93 -25.12 -14.14 9.00
C GLY A 93 -25.70 -13.56 10.31
N PHE A 94 -26.97 -13.86 10.57
CA PHE A 94 -27.66 -13.36 11.77
C PHE A 94 -27.23 -14.07 13.06
N ASN A 95 -26.83 -15.35 12.95
CA ASN A 95 -26.38 -16.17 14.06
C ASN A 95 -24.94 -16.62 13.79
N ILE A 96 -23.99 -15.97 14.43
CA ILE A 96 -22.57 -16.31 14.38
C ILE A 96 -22.10 -16.86 15.72
N THR A 97 -21.13 -17.77 15.71
CA THR A 97 -20.49 -18.28 16.93
C THR A 97 -18.98 -18.13 16.78
N PRO A 98 -18.36 -17.11 17.41
CA PRO A 98 -16.93 -16.90 17.32
C PRO A 98 -16.15 -18.17 17.70
N LEU A 99 -15.13 -18.49 16.91
CA LEU A 99 -14.24 -19.62 17.19
C LEU A 99 -13.42 -19.34 18.46
N ASN A 100 -13.06 -20.38 19.20
CA ASN A 100 -12.14 -20.23 20.33
C ASN A 100 -10.68 -20.27 19.83
N PRO A 101 -9.93 -19.14 19.86
CA PRO A 101 -8.56 -19.09 19.36
C PRO A 101 -7.59 -20.00 20.10
N GLU A 102 -7.90 -20.45 21.31
CA GLU A 102 -7.05 -21.36 22.10
C GLU A 102 -7.09 -22.82 21.61
N THR A 103 -8.03 -23.15 20.71
CA THR A 103 -8.21 -24.53 20.21
C THR A 103 -7.23 -24.91 19.10
N VAL A 104 -6.52 -23.94 18.52
CA VAL A 104 -5.53 -24.13 17.45
C VAL A 104 -4.25 -23.39 17.82
N SER A 105 -3.12 -24.10 17.86
CA SER A 105 -1.83 -23.53 18.23
C SER A 105 -1.20 -22.72 17.08
N SER A 106 -0.52 -21.63 17.44
CA SER A 106 0.25 -20.80 16.51
C SER A 106 1.72 -21.24 16.47
N VAL A 107 2.08 -22.14 15.55
CA VAL A 107 3.47 -22.64 15.42
C VAL A 107 4.03 -22.32 14.04
N VAL A 108 5.28 -21.84 14.00
CA VAL A 108 6.09 -21.74 12.78
C VAL A 108 7.34 -22.59 12.93
N ARG A 109 7.60 -23.45 11.95
CA ARG A 109 8.89 -24.13 11.79
C ARG A 109 9.64 -23.51 10.64
N TYR A 110 10.92 -23.20 10.83
CA TYR A 110 11.72 -22.47 9.85
C TYR A 110 13.19 -22.89 9.84
N GLY A 111 13.89 -22.56 8.75
CA GLY A 111 15.31 -22.87 8.55
C GLY A 111 15.85 -22.28 7.25
N THR A 112 17.17 -22.36 7.04
CA THR A 112 17.83 -21.86 5.81
C THR A 112 17.93 -22.90 4.70
N ILE A 113 17.44 -24.12 4.96
CA ILE A 113 17.41 -25.23 4.01
C ILE A 113 15.96 -25.69 3.90
N GLU A 114 15.42 -25.73 2.69
CA GLU A 114 13.98 -25.90 2.39
C GLU A 114 13.30 -27.04 3.15
N HIS A 115 13.92 -28.21 3.19
CA HIS A 115 13.35 -29.39 3.84
C HIS A 115 13.95 -29.70 5.22
N VAL A 116 14.75 -28.78 5.78
CA VAL A 116 15.36 -28.91 7.12
C VAL A 116 15.00 -27.68 7.97
N LEU A 117 13.78 -27.69 8.49
CA LEU A 117 13.22 -26.61 9.32
C LEU A 117 13.59 -26.83 10.79
N SER A 118 14.86 -26.55 11.13
CA SER A 118 15.48 -26.86 12.42
C SER A 118 15.07 -25.94 13.58
N HIS A 119 14.34 -24.87 13.30
CA HIS A 119 13.90 -23.91 14.32
C HIS A 119 12.38 -23.92 14.43
N GLU A 120 11.88 -23.62 15.63
CA GLU A 120 10.46 -23.52 15.93
C GLU A 120 10.21 -22.24 16.72
N ALA A 121 9.13 -21.54 16.40
CA ALA A 121 8.62 -20.39 17.14
C ALA A 121 7.13 -20.56 17.40
N LYS A 122 6.66 -20.03 18.52
CA LYS A 122 5.26 -20.00 18.92
C LYS A 122 4.79 -18.56 19.06
N GLY A 123 3.51 -18.32 18.79
CA GLY A 123 2.92 -17.00 18.91
C GLY A 123 1.53 -17.03 19.52
N CYS A 124 0.73 -16.01 19.21
CA CYS A 124 -0.62 -15.86 19.70
C CYS A 124 -1.64 -16.09 18.60
N SER A 125 -2.90 -16.24 19.01
CA SER A 125 -4.06 -16.33 18.14
C SER A 125 -5.17 -15.44 18.70
N LEU A 126 -6.06 -14.99 17.82
CA LEU A 126 -7.22 -14.17 18.14
C LEU A 126 -8.33 -14.40 17.11
N VAL A 127 -9.53 -13.92 17.41
CA VAL A 127 -10.64 -13.76 16.47
C VAL A 127 -11.14 -12.34 16.59
N TYR A 128 -11.73 -11.81 15.52
CA TYR A 128 -12.47 -10.56 15.60
C TYR A 128 -13.88 -10.73 15.05
N ASN A 129 -14.75 -9.81 15.46
CA ASN A 129 -16.13 -9.75 15.01
C ASN A 129 -16.40 -8.40 14.35
N GLN A 130 -17.35 -8.40 13.43
CA GLN A 130 -18.00 -7.21 12.92
C GLN A 130 -19.48 -7.30 13.26
N LEU A 131 -19.92 -6.52 14.24
CA LEU A 131 -21.25 -6.61 14.85
C LEU A 131 -22.08 -5.37 14.57
N TYR A 132 -23.30 -5.57 14.11
CA TYR A 132 -24.25 -4.51 13.81
C TYR A 132 -25.53 -4.67 14.66
N PRO A 133 -25.82 -3.75 15.59
CA PRO A 133 -26.98 -3.84 16.48
C PRO A 133 -28.25 -3.29 15.80
N PHE A 134 -28.43 -3.57 14.51
CA PHE A 134 -29.56 -3.08 13.71
C PHE A 134 -30.30 -4.27 13.08
N GLU A 135 -31.62 -4.23 13.13
CA GLU A 135 -32.45 -5.27 12.53
C GLU A 135 -32.20 -5.35 11.01
N GLY A 136 -32.02 -6.58 10.50
CA GLY A 136 -31.78 -6.83 9.08
C GLY A 136 -30.31 -6.83 8.65
N LEU A 137 -29.38 -6.34 9.48
CA LEU A 137 -27.94 -6.40 9.20
C LEU A 137 -27.35 -7.74 9.65
N GLN A 138 -26.44 -8.29 8.85
CA GLN A 138 -25.73 -9.53 9.17
C GLN A 138 -24.45 -9.24 9.95
N ASN A 139 -24.11 -10.13 10.88
CA ASN A 139 -22.87 -10.06 11.64
C ASN A 139 -21.80 -10.95 11.00
N TYR A 140 -20.54 -10.68 11.32
CA TYR A 140 -19.40 -11.48 10.90
C TYR A 140 -18.51 -11.86 12.08
N THR A 141 -17.91 -13.05 12.05
CA THR A 141 -16.76 -13.44 12.88
C THR A 141 -15.72 -14.12 12.02
N SER A 142 -14.45 -13.80 12.28
CA SER A 142 -13.32 -14.31 11.50
C SER A 142 -13.03 -15.79 11.77
N GLY A 143 -12.21 -16.38 10.89
CA GLY A 143 -11.40 -17.53 11.29
C GLY A 143 -10.44 -17.15 12.44
N ILE A 144 -9.72 -18.13 12.97
CA ILE A 144 -8.69 -17.89 13.99
C ILE A 144 -7.48 -17.27 13.30
N ILE A 145 -7.13 -16.04 13.66
CA ILE A 145 -5.96 -15.32 13.14
C ILE A 145 -4.77 -15.60 14.05
N HIS A 146 -3.62 -15.90 13.46
CA HIS A 146 -2.39 -16.23 14.17
C HIS A 146 -1.28 -15.26 13.82
N HIS A 147 -0.47 -14.89 14.82
CA HIS A 147 0.74 -14.09 14.63
C HIS A 147 1.92 -14.71 15.37
N VAL A 148 2.98 -15.05 14.64
CA VAL A 148 4.20 -15.63 15.20
C VAL A 148 5.40 -14.79 14.82
N ARG A 149 6.12 -14.30 15.82
CA ARG A 149 7.37 -13.54 15.62
C ARG A 149 8.56 -14.50 15.56
N LEU A 150 9.32 -14.41 14.48
CA LEU A 150 10.62 -15.06 14.33
C LEU A 150 11.71 -14.06 14.73
N THR A 151 12.73 -14.50 15.46
CA THR A 151 13.82 -13.66 15.97
C THR A 151 15.17 -14.34 15.76
N GLY A 152 16.27 -13.58 15.86
CA GLY A 152 17.63 -14.10 15.69
C GLY A 152 17.94 -14.48 14.23
N LEU A 153 17.24 -13.87 13.27
CA LEU A 153 17.44 -14.14 11.85
C LEU A 153 18.71 -13.43 11.34
N LYS A 154 19.38 -14.06 10.38
CA LYS A 154 20.52 -13.45 9.68
C LYS A 154 19.99 -12.44 8.63
N PRO A 155 20.68 -11.32 8.38
CA PRO A 155 20.29 -10.35 7.35
C PRO A 155 20.46 -10.96 5.95
N SER A 156 19.71 -10.44 4.96
CA SER A 156 19.82 -10.84 3.54
C SER A 156 19.80 -12.35 3.28
N THR A 157 19.12 -13.11 4.14
CA THR A 157 19.13 -14.57 4.14
C THR A 157 17.75 -15.09 3.79
N VAL A 158 17.69 -16.09 2.91
CA VAL A 158 16.45 -16.80 2.60
C VAL A 158 16.15 -17.79 3.73
N TYR A 159 14.97 -17.67 4.30
CA TYR A 159 14.41 -18.62 5.26
C TYR A 159 13.20 -19.29 4.66
N TYR A 160 13.18 -20.62 4.74
CA TYR A 160 12.02 -21.44 4.43
C TYR A 160 11.23 -21.64 5.70
N TYR A 161 9.91 -21.68 5.59
CA TYR A 161 9.03 -21.85 6.74
C TYR A 161 7.74 -22.58 6.37
N ARG A 162 7.12 -23.15 7.40
CA ARG A 162 5.71 -23.56 7.36
C ARG A 162 5.04 -23.17 8.67
N CYS A 163 3.78 -22.79 8.61
CA CYS A 163 2.98 -22.37 9.75
C CYS A 163 1.80 -23.33 10.01
N GLY A 164 1.14 -23.22 11.15
CA GLY A 164 -0.06 -23.96 11.49
C GLY A 164 0.03 -24.68 12.84
N ASP A 165 -0.74 -25.77 12.98
CA ASP A 165 -0.80 -26.59 14.17
C ASP A 165 -0.26 -28.01 13.90
N PRO A 166 0.92 -28.38 14.44
CA PRO A 166 1.49 -29.71 14.23
C PRO A 166 0.74 -30.82 14.96
N SER A 167 -0.01 -30.52 16.02
CA SER A 167 -0.80 -31.50 16.78
C SER A 167 -2.09 -31.91 16.06
N LEU A 168 -2.66 -30.99 15.26
CA LEU A 168 -3.83 -31.23 14.42
C LEU A 168 -3.49 -31.73 13.01
N GLN A 169 -2.19 -31.92 12.71
CA GLN A 169 -1.69 -32.17 11.35
C GLN A 169 -2.10 -31.09 10.33
N ALA A 170 -2.38 -29.88 10.82
CA ALA A 170 -2.87 -28.76 10.04
C ALA A 170 -1.73 -27.76 9.80
N MET A 171 -0.73 -28.18 9.02
CA MET A 171 0.44 -27.37 8.67
C MET A 171 0.36 -26.94 7.21
N SER A 172 0.82 -25.73 6.91
CA SER A 172 0.93 -25.22 5.55
C SER A 172 1.94 -26.02 4.71
N GLY A 173 1.90 -25.79 3.39
CA GLY A 173 3.06 -26.05 2.52
C GLY A 173 4.28 -25.23 2.95
N ILE A 174 5.43 -25.50 2.32
CA ILE A 174 6.67 -24.75 2.58
C ILE A 174 6.65 -23.46 1.75
N PHE A 175 6.81 -22.33 2.43
CA PHE A 175 7.02 -21.01 1.85
C PHE A 175 8.44 -20.55 2.13
N HIS A 176 8.83 -19.42 1.56
CA HIS A 176 10.11 -18.79 1.86
C HIS A 176 10.00 -17.28 1.81
N PHE A 177 10.81 -16.60 2.61
CA PHE A 177 11.01 -15.15 2.54
C PHE A 177 12.49 -14.84 2.64
N LYS A 178 12.88 -13.61 2.28
CA LYS A 178 14.23 -13.10 2.47
C LYS A 178 14.22 -11.98 3.50
N THR A 179 15.06 -12.08 4.51
CA THR A 179 15.22 -11.01 5.50
C THR A 179 15.81 -9.75 4.88
N MET A 180 15.44 -8.60 5.45
CA MET A 180 16.02 -7.32 5.04
C MET A 180 17.55 -7.31 5.20
N PRO A 181 18.26 -6.47 4.44
CA PRO A 181 19.68 -6.25 4.65
C PRO A 181 19.95 -5.61 6.02
N ILE A 182 21.19 -5.77 6.51
CA ILE A 182 21.63 -5.12 7.74
C ILE A 182 21.54 -3.60 7.61
N SER A 183 21.20 -2.91 8.69
CA SER A 183 21.14 -1.45 8.67
C SER A 183 22.51 -0.82 8.51
N GLY A 184 22.64 0.04 7.50
CA GLY A 184 23.87 0.76 7.20
C GLY A 184 23.77 1.54 5.88
N PRO A 185 24.66 2.54 5.66
CA PRO A 185 24.57 3.49 4.54
C PRO A 185 24.89 2.89 3.14
N GLN A 186 25.19 1.60 3.08
CA GLN A 186 25.58 0.89 1.85
C GLN A 186 24.78 -0.40 1.64
N SER A 187 23.73 -0.62 2.43
CA SER A 187 23.01 -1.88 2.50
C SER A 187 21.53 -1.60 2.38
N TYR A 188 20.92 -1.92 1.24
CA TYR A 188 19.55 -1.55 0.89
C TYR A 188 18.80 -2.72 0.26
N PRO A 189 17.49 -2.88 0.50
CA PRO A 189 16.67 -3.76 -0.34
C PRO A 189 16.78 -3.28 -1.80
N LYS A 190 16.76 -4.21 -2.76
CA LYS A 190 16.93 -3.86 -4.17
C LYS A 190 15.75 -3.09 -4.69
N ARG A 191 14.54 -3.52 -4.32
CA ARG A 191 13.27 -2.96 -4.79
C ARG A 191 12.25 -2.95 -3.67
N ILE A 192 11.61 -1.80 -3.48
CA ILE A 192 10.48 -1.62 -2.58
C ILE A 192 9.29 -1.24 -3.43
N ALA A 193 8.27 -2.09 -3.46
CA ALA A 193 6.99 -1.78 -4.10
C ALA A 193 6.15 -0.91 -3.18
N ILE A 194 5.46 0.08 -3.74
CA ILE A 194 4.58 0.99 -3.01
C ILE A 194 3.26 1.07 -3.78
N VAL A 195 2.16 0.77 -3.08
CA VAL A 195 0.79 0.82 -3.60
C VAL A 195 -0.15 1.34 -2.50
N GLY A 196 -1.25 1.96 -2.88
CA GLY A 196 -2.36 2.34 -2.00
C GLY A 196 -3.68 1.99 -2.69
N ASP A 197 -4.78 2.02 -1.92
CA ASP A 197 -6.13 2.04 -2.50
C ASP A 197 -6.39 0.85 -3.45
N LEU A 198 -5.95 -0.34 -3.03
CA LEU A 198 -5.93 -1.53 -3.89
C LEU A 198 -7.34 -2.01 -4.22
N GLY A 199 -8.18 -2.20 -3.20
CA GLY A 199 -9.44 -2.94 -3.35
C GLY A 199 -9.19 -4.38 -3.83
N LEU A 200 -10.17 -4.96 -4.51
CA LEU A 200 -10.05 -6.31 -5.08
C LEU A 200 -10.85 -6.45 -6.38
N THR A 201 -10.36 -5.77 -7.41
CA THR A 201 -10.92 -5.73 -8.76
C THR A 201 -10.01 -6.40 -9.78
N TYR A 202 -10.46 -6.56 -11.03
CA TYR A 202 -9.57 -6.97 -12.12
C TYR A 202 -8.39 -6.00 -12.34
N ASN A 203 -8.60 -4.70 -12.11
CA ASN A 203 -7.52 -3.71 -12.18
C ASN A 203 -6.51 -3.93 -11.05
N THR A 204 -6.96 -4.24 -9.84
CA THR A 204 -6.08 -4.67 -8.75
C THR A 204 -5.23 -5.88 -9.16
N THR A 205 -5.80 -6.85 -9.89
CA THR A 205 -5.02 -8.01 -10.35
C THR A 205 -3.92 -7.61 -11.32
N ALA A 206 -4.16 -6.66 -12.22
CA ALA A 206 -3.13 -6.13 -13.10
C ALA A 206 -2.03 -5.41 -12.31
N THR A 207 -2.39 -4.56 -11.33
CA THR A 207 -1.45 -3.89 -10.43
C THR A 207 -0.54 -4.91 -9.73
N ILE A 208 -1.14 -5.96 -9.15
CA ILE A 208 -0.38 -6.97 -8.41
C ILE A 208 0.47 -7.86 -9.33
N ASP A 209 0.00 -8.19 -10.52
CA ASP A 209 0.83 -8.88 -11.53
C ASP A 209 2.04 -8.03 -11.93
N HIS A 210 1.85 -6.72 -12.08
CA HIS A 210 2.93 -5.76 -12.33
C HIS A 210 3.93 -5.69 -11.17
N VAL A 211 3.45 -5.63 -9.92
CA VAL A 211 4.28 -5.69 -8.72
C VAL A 211 5.09 -6.99 -8.67
N ILE A 212 4.46 -8.15 -8.87
CA ILE A 212 5.12 -9.47 -8.87
C ILE A 212 6.22 -9.53 -9.93
N SER A 213 5.94 -9.04 -11.15
CA SER A 213 6.89 -9.02 -12.26
C SER A 213 8.16 -8.21 -11.94
N ASN A 214 8.03 -7.17 -11.09
CA ASN A 214 9.11 -6.32 -10.64
C ASN A 214 9.96 -6.94 -9.51
N LYS A 215 9.53 -8.08 -8.94
CA LYS A 215 10.29 -8.84 -7.93
C LYS A 215 10.75 -7.97 -6.74
N PRO A 216 9.81 -7.31 -6.02
CA PRO A 216 10.15 -6.52 -4.84
C PRO A 216 10.73 -7.39 -3.72
N ASP A 217 11.63 -6.80 -2.93
CA ASP A 217 12.08 -7.38 -1.66
C ASP A 217 11.14 -6.99 -0.50
N LEU A 218 10.37 -5.91 -0.65
CA LEU A 218 9.45 -5.34 0.34
C LEU A 218 8.26 -4.69 -0.38
N MET A 219 7.07 -4.79 0.20
CA MET A 219 5.87 -4.09 -0.26
C MET A 219 5.33 -3.17 0.84
N LEU A 220 5.06 -1.92 0.50
CA LEU A 220 4.33 -0.97 1.33
C LEU A 220 2.92 -0.81 0.77
N LEU A 221 1.92 -0.99 1.63
CA LEU A 221 0.51 -0.72 1.33
C LEU A 221 0.04 0.48 2.15
N ILE A 222 -0.24 1.59 1.46
CA ILE A 222 -0.54 2.89 2.08
C ILE A 222 -2.04 3.16 2.16
N GLY A 223 -2.74 2.43 3.04
CA GLY A 223 -4.16 2.61 3.28
C GLY A 223 -5.08 1.95 2.26
N ASP A 224 -6.35 1.87 2.62
CA ASP A 224 -7.49 1.46 1.80
C ASP A 224 -7.26 0.11 1.12
N VAL A 225 -7.30 -0.94 1.94
CA VAL A 225 -6.85 -2.28 1.58
C VAL A 225 -7.90 -2.98 0.72
N THR A 226 -9.11 -3.16 1.25
CA THR A 226 -10.09 -4.14 0.70
C THR A 226 -11.37 -3.53 0.20
N TYR A 227 -11.69 -2.30 0.64
CA TYR A 227 -12.97 -1.66 0.37
C TYR A 227 -14.17 -2.51 0.78
N ALA A 228 -14.05 -3.30 1.86
CA ALA A 228 -15.17 -4.08 2.42
C ALA A 228 -16.36 -3.19 2.81
N ASN A 229 -16.10 -1.92 3.14
CA ASN A 229 -17.09 -0.88 3.42
C ASN A 229 -17.80 -0.31 2.18
N LEU A 230 -17.53 -0.79 0.96
CA LEU A 230 -18.33 -0.47 -0.23
C LEU A 230 -19.50 -1.43 -0.43
N TYR A 231 -19.74 -2.29 0.55
CA TYR A 231 -20.76 -3.32 0.53
C TYR A 231 -21.66 -3.26 1.76
N LEU A 232 -22.94 -3.53 1.55
CA LEU A 232 -23.86 -3.89 2.62
C LEU A 232 -23.48 -5.25 3.22
N THR A 233 -23.90 -5.49 4.46
CA THR A 233 -23.68 -6.76 5.18
C THR A 233 -24.23 -7.99 4.45
N ASN A 234 -25.19 -7.79 3.53
CA ASN A 234 -25.76 -8.85 2.70
C ASN A 234 -24.96 -9.16 1.42
N GLY A 235 -23.86 -8.46 1.16
CA GLY A 235 -22.99 -8.66 -0.02
C GLY A 235 -23.34 -7.79 -1.24
N THR A 236 -24.32 -6.89 -1.15
CA THR A 236 -24.62 -5.92 -2.21
C THR A 236 -23.59 -4.78 -2.19
N GLY A 237 -22.83 -4.61 -3.27
CA GLY A 237 -21.79 -3.57 -3.38
C GLY A 237 -22.17 -2.39 -4.27
N ALA A 238 -21.50 -1.25 -4.07
CA ALA A 238 -21.63 -0.05 -4.91
C ALA A 238 -20.27 0.63 -5.12
N ASP A 239 -20.13 1.39 -6.22
CA ASP A 239 -18.90 2.13 -6.53
C ASP A 239 -18.75 3.43 -5.71
N CYS A 240 -19.82 3.82 -5.01
CA CYS A 240 -19.84 4.93 -4.08
C CYS A 240 -20.90 4.61 -3.02
N TYR A 241 -20.46 4.32 -1.79
CA TYR A 241 -21.35 3.96 -0.69
C TYR A 241 -22.31 5.12 -0.38
N SER A 242 -21.78 6.32 -0.16
CA SER A 242 -22.58 7.51 0.19
C SER A 242 -23.58 7.91 -0.90
N CYS A 243 -23.31 7.58 -2.16
CA CYS A 243 -24.21 7.87 -3.29
C CYS A 243 -25.39 6.88 -3.38
N THR A 244 -25.21 5.65 -2.90
CA THR A 244 -26.13 4.53 -3.16
C THR A 244 -26.85 4.07 -1.90
N PHE A 245 -26.15 4.10 -0.76
CA PHE A 245 -26.59 3.55 0.52
C PHE A 245 -26.65 4.63 1.61
N SER A 246 -26.96 5.88 1.25
CA SER A 246 -27.03 7.01 2.19
C SER A 246 -27.99 6.79 3.35
N ASP A 247 -28.99 5.93 3.17
CA ASP A 247 -30.10 5.73 4.10
C ASP A 247 -29.86 4.55 5.07
N THR A 248 -28.70 3.89 5.00
CA THR A 248 -28.35 2.80 5.93
C THR A 248 -28.12 3.34 7.34
N PRO A 249 -28.49 2.59 8.41
CA PRO A 249 -28.37 3.07 9.79
C PRO A 249 -26.93 3.28 10.25
N ILE A 250 -25.96 2.71 9.54
CA ILE A 250 -24.52 2.84 9.73
C ILE A 250 -23.83 2.58 8.39
N HIS A 251 -22.60 3.05 8.22
CA HIS A 251 -21.76 2.64 7.09
C HIS A 251 -21.37 1.16 7.25
N GLU A 252 -22.09 0.28 6.54
CA GLU A 252 -21.96 -1.17 6.60
C GLU A 252 -20.64 -1.67 6.00
N THR A 253 -20.32 -2.94 6.26
CA THR A 253 -19.20 -3.65 5.61
C THR A 253 -19.59 -5.08 5.28
N TYR A 254 -19.02 -5.61 4.19
CA TYR A 254 -19.02 -7.04 3.88
C TYR A 254 -17.64 -7.64 4.12
N GLN A 255 -17.40 -8.02 5.37
CA GLN A 255 -16.11 -8.53 5.86
C GLN A 255 -15.51 -9.70 5.07
N PRO A 256 -16.26 -10.60 4.39
CA PRO A 256 -15.64 -11.60 3.53
C PRO A 256 -14.74 -11.03 2.42
N ARG A 257 -14.89 -9.76 2.02
CA ARG A 257 -13.93 -9.09 1.11
C ARG A 257 -12.50 -9.09 1.67
N TRP A 258 -12.32 -9.01 3.00
CA TRP A 258 -11.02 -9.16 3.63
C TRP A 258 -10.43 -10.56 3.47
N ASP A 259 -11.26 -11.60 3.60
CA ASP A 259 -10.82 -12.99 3.41
C ASP A 259 -10.47 -13.26 1.95
N TYR A 260 -11.27 -12.73 1.02
CA TYR A 260 -11.01 -12.80 -0.42
C TYR A 260 -9.69 -12.13 -0.78
N TRP A 261 -9.46 -10.93 -0.25
CA TRP A 261 -8.23 -10.19 -0.47
C TRP A 261 -7.01 -10.93 0.09
N GLY A 262 -7.11 -11.45 1.32
CA GLY A 262 -6.04 -12.22 1.95
C GLY A 262 -5.69 -13.49 1.16
N ARG A 263 -6.70 -14.20 0.63
CA ARG A 263 -6.51 -15.40 -0.20
C ARG A 263 -5.86 -15.07 -1.54
N PHE A 264 -6.32 -13.99 -2.19
CA PHE A 264 -5.74 -13.49 -3.43
C PHE A 264 -4.27 -13.06 -3.26
N MET A 265 -3.98 -12.29 -2.22
CA MET A 265 -2.65 -11.73 -1.99
C MET A 265 -1.62 -12.74 -1.49
N GLN A 266 -2.05 -13.87 -0.93
CA GLN A 266 -1.16 -14.88 -0.33
C GLN A 266 0.00 -15.27 -1.26
N ASP A 267 -0.23 -15.38 -2.56
CA ASP A 267 0.81 -15.80 -3.52
C ASP A 267 2.02 -14.87 -3.54
N LEU A 268 1.82 -13.57 -3.24
CA LEU A 268 2.86 -12.56 -3.09
C LEU A 268 3.31 -12.42 -1.63
N VAL A 269 2.38 -12.15 -0.70
CA VAL A 269 2.74 -11.70 0.66
C VAL A 269 3.21 -12.83 1.59
N SER A 270 3.03 -14.09 1.20
CA SER A 270 3.70 -15.22 1.86
C SER A 270 5.21 -15.29 1.58
N LYS A 271 5.71 -14.48 0.63
CA LYS A 271 7.12 -14.50 0.22
C LYS A 271 7.80 -13.13 0.33
N VAL A 272 7.05 -12.07 0.07
CA VAL A 272 7.51 -10.68 0.15
C VAL A 272 6.90 -10.05 1.39
N PRO A 273 7.71 -9.54 2.34
CA PRO A 273 7.18 -8.83 3.49
C PRO A 273 6.30 -7.64 3.08
N ILE A 274 5.13 -7.53 3.70
CA ILE A 274 4.19 -6.41 3.52
C ILE A 274 4.10 -5.57 4.80
N MET A 275 4.14 -4.25 4.65
CA MET A 275 3.93 -3.27 5.72
C MET A 275 2.72 -2.41 5.34
N VAL A 276 1.72 -2.36 6.22
CA VAL A 276 0.43 -1.72 5.96
C VAL A 276 0.21 -0.58 6.95
N VAL A 277 -0.26 0.57 6.49
CA VAL A 277 -0.84 1.61 7.34
C VAL A 277 -2.31 1.77 6.96
N GLU A 278 -3.14 2.19 7.90
CA GLU A 278 -4.58 2.34 7.71
C GLU A 278 -4.94 3.52 6.81
N GLY A 279 -6.04 3.37 6.05
CA GLY A 279 -6.77 4.45 5.39
C GLY A 279 -8.18 4.62 5.99
N ASN A 280 -9.02 5.47 5.39
CA ASN A 280 -10.39 5.67 5.88
C ASN A 280 -11.27 4.44 5.65
N HIS A 281 -11.01 3.63 4.63
CA HIS A 281 -11.81 2.44 4.37
C HIS A 281 -11.63 1.37 5.45
N GLU A 282 -10.58 1.44 6.26
CA GLU A 282 -10.37 0.58 7.43
C GLU A 282 -11.10 1.07 8.70
N ILE A 283 -11.72 2.25 8.72
CA ILE A 283 -12.45 2.75 9.90
C ILE A 283 -13.52 1.74 10.34
N GLU A 284 -14.32 1.25 9.40
CA GLU A 284 -15.29 0.15 9.57
C GLU A 284 -16.05 0.17 10.91
N LEU A 285 -16.69 1.30 11.21
CA LEU A 285 -17.40 1.52 12.47
C LEU A 285 -18.45 0.43 12.72
N GLN A 286 -18.48 -0.09 13.95
CA GLN A 286 -19.40 -1.14 14.36
C GLN A 286 -19.97 -0.91 15.77
N ALA A 287 -20.67 -1.92 16.30
CA ALA A 287 -21.17 -1.93 17.67
C ALA A 287 -20.10 -1.46 18.68
N GLU A 288 -20.57 -0.84 19.77
CA GLU A 288 -19.70 -0.31 20.82
C GLU A 288 -18.69 0.77 20.35
N ASN A 289 -18.96 1.39 19.18
CA ASN A 289 -18.14 2.43 18.59
C ASN A 289 -16.69 1.97 18.32
N GLN A 290 -16.51 0.68 18.07
CA GLN A 290 -15.22 0.11 17.67
C GLN A 290 -14.95 0.43 16.20
N SER A 291 -13.67 0.65 15.88
CA SER A 291 -13.17 0.95 14.53
C SER A 291 -11.84 0.24 14.28
N PHE A 292 -11.46 0.06 13.02
CA PHE A 292 -10.19 -0.56 12.60
C PHE A 292 -9.95 -1.98 13.14
N VAL A 293 -11.03 -2.68 13.47
CA VAL A 293 -10.95 -4.00 14.11
C VAL A 293 -10.38 -5.04 13.15
N ALA A 294 -10.83 -5.06 11.88
CA ALA A 294 -10.29 -5.95 10.86
C ALA A 294 -8.80 -5.67 10.58
N TYR A 295 -8.45 -4.41 10.32
CA TYR A 295 -7.06 -3.95 10.09
C TYR A 295 -6.12 -4.36 11.23
N SER A 296 -6.48 -4.03 12.47
CA SER A 296 -5.63 -4.27 13.65
C SER A 296 -5.51 -5.74 14.00
N SER A 297 -6.46 -6.57 13.56
CA SER A 297 -6.50 -8.00 13.84
C SER A 297 -5.79 -8.83 12.78
N ARG A 298 -5.82 -8.41 11.50
CA ARG A 298 -5.34 -9.23 10.37
C ARG A 298 -3.85 -9.09 10.07
N PHE A 299 -3.28 -7.91 10.32
CA PHE A 299 -1.88 -7.64 10.04
C PHE A 299 -1.03 -7.64 11.30
N ALA A 300 0.25 -8.01 11.14
CA ALA A 300 1.23 -7.90 12.21
C ALA A 300 2.03 -6.60 12.04
N PHE A 301 2.13 -5.82 13.12
CA PHE A 301 2.80 -4.54 13.14
C PHE A 301 3.96 -4.53 14.13
N PRO A 302 5.10 -3.90 13.81
CA PRO A 302 6.22 -3.75 14.73
C PRO A 302 5.98 -2.65 15.78
N SER A 303 4.74 -2.47 16.25
CA SER A 303 4.37 -1.37 17.15
C SER A 303 5.19 -1.42 18.44
N LYS A 304 5.22 -2.58 19.11
CA LYS A 304 5.98 -2.76 20.35
C LYS A 304 7.48 -2.63 20.11
N GLU A 305 7.97 -3.18 19.01
CA GLU A 305 9.40 -3.20 18.67
C GLU A 305 9.96 -1.85 18.22
N SER A 306 9.09 -0.97 17.72
CA SER A 306 9.43 0.41 17.36
C SER A 306 9.20 1.41 18.50
N GLY A 307 8.62 0.94 19.62
CA GLY A 307 8.24 1.80 20.75
C GLY A 307 6.95 2.59 20.52
N SER A 308 6.18 2.27 19.48
CA SER A 308 4.83 2.79 19.29
C SER A 308 3.83 2.13 20.24
N SER A 309 2.83 2.90 20.67
CA SER A 309 1.69 2.39 21.44
C SER A 309 0.49 2.00 20.56
N SER A 310 0.62 2.06 19.23
CA SER A 310 -0.51 1.87 18.29
C SER A 310 -0.13 1.02 17.08
N THR A 311 -1.11 0.31 16.52
CA THR A 311 -1.02 -0.35 15.20
C THR A 311 -1.13 0.66 14.04
N MET A 312 -1.59 1.87 14.33
CA MET A 312 -1.84 2.94 13.34
C MET A 312 -0.58 3.74 12.95
N TYR A 313 0.49 3.61 13.72
CA TYR A 313 1.77 4.24 13.39
C TYR A 313 2.90 3.46 14.01
N TYR A 314 4.00 3.32 13.29
CA TYR A 314 5.16 2.56 13.72
C TYR A 314 6.35 2.88 12.81
N SER A 315 7.53 2.39 13.19
CA SER A 315 8.73 2.52 12.37
C SER A 315 9.48 1.20 12.26
N PHE A 316 10.31 1.08 11.22
CA PHE A 316 11.18 -0.08 11.03
C PHE A 316 12.35 0.29 10.13
N ASN A 317 13.42 -0.49 10.21
CA ASN A 317 14.57 -0.37 9.32
C ASN A 317 14.55 -1.45 8.25
N ALA A 318 14.74 -1.05 6.99
CA ALA A 318 14.98 -1.95 5.87
C ALA A 318 16.32 -1.58 5.23
N GLY A 319 17.40 -2.27 5.62
CA GLY A 319 18.73 -1.80 5.31
C GLY A 319 19.00 -0.41 5.93
N GLY A 320 19.64 0.48 5.17
CA GLY A 320 19.95 1.85 5.56
C GLY A 320 18.79 2.84 5.51
N ILE A 321 17.54 2.37 5.37
CA ILE A 321 16.33 3.21 5.32
C ILE A 321 15.59 3.06 6.64
N HIS A 322 15.28 4.18 7.28
CA HIS A 322 14.37 4.25 8.42
C HIS A 322 12.98 4.67 7.93
N PHE A 323 12.04 3.74 7.91
CA PHE A 323 10.66 4.00 7.55
C PHE A 323 9.85 4.43 8.77
N ILE A 324 8.97 5.40 8.59
CA ILE A 324 7.95 5.80 9.57
C ILE A 324 6.61 5.74 8.85
N MET A 325 5.75 4.81 9.26
CA MET A 325 4.36 4.71 8.81
C MET A 325 3.53 5.59 9.74
N LEU A 326 2.89 6.63 9.20
CA LEU A 326 2.09 7.58 9.96
C LEU A 326 0.61 7.41 9.61
N GLY A 327 -0.18 7.16 10.63
CA GLY A 327 -1.62 7.06 10.52
C GLY A 327 -2.32 8.41 10.33
N ALA A 328 -3.17 8.51 9.32
CA ALA A 328 -3.95 9.71 9.05
C ALA A 328 -5.23 9.79 9.90
N TYR A 329 -5.68 8.68 10.48
CA TYR A 329 -6.96 8.58 11.21
C TYR A 329 -6.78 8.38 12.71
N ILE A 330 -5.65 8.89 13.24
CA ILE A 330 -5.33 8.92 14.66
C ILE A 330 -4.86 10.32 15.07
N GLY A 331 -5.12 10.71 16.31
CA GLY A 331 -4.89 12.08 16.76
C GLY A 331 -3.46 12.59 16.55
N TYR A 332 -3.28 13.59 15.69
CA TYR A 332 -2.05 14.36 15.51
C TYR A 332 -2.27 15.83 15.88
N ASN A 333 -1.30 16.43 16.59
CA ASN A 333 -1.48 17.73 17.26
C ASN A 333 -0.71 18.89 16.60
N LYS A 334 -0.18 18.70 15.38
CA LYS A 334 0.57 19.74 14.68
C LYS A 334 0.22 19.79 13.21
N THR A 335 -0.16 20.96 12.76
CA THR A 335 -0.18 21.33 11.36
C THR A 335 1.22 21.81 10.95
N VAL A 336 1.74 21.29 9.85
CA VAL A 336 2.96 21.83 9.24
C VAL A 336 2.53 22.44 7.91
N TYR A 337 2.61 23.77 7.80
CA TYR A 337 2.25 24.52 6.61
C TYR A 337 3.50 25.24 6.11
N ASN A 338 3.97 24.90 4.90
CA ASN A 338 4.93 25.72 4.18
C ASN A 338 4.86 25.36 2.68
N TYR A 339 3.79 25.73 1.98
CA TYR A 339 3.53 25.48 0.54
C TYR A 339 4.53 26.19 -0.39
N THR A 340 5.80 26.13 -0.04
CA THR A 340 6.94 26.79 -0.65
C THR A 340 7.87 25.70 -1.15
N LEU A 341 8.32 25.82 -2.39
CA LEU A 341 9.38 24.98 -2.93
C LEU A 341 10.64 25.16 -2.07
N ASP A 342 11.15 24.07 -1.53
CA ASP A 342 12.30 24.05 -0.64
C ASP A 342 13.25 22.93 -1.10
N PRO A 343 14.52 23.21 -1.44
CA PRO A 343 15.49 22.18 -1.82
C PRO A 343 15.80 21.20 -0.68
N CYS A 344 15.48 21.55 0.56
CA CYS A 344 15.55 20.68 1.73
C CYS A 344 14.21 20.04 2.10
N GLY A 345 13.13 20.37 1.37
CA GLY A 345 11.81 19.80 1.56
C GLY A 345 11.75 18.34 1.12
N PRO A 346 10.86 17.53 1.72
CA PRO A 346 10.62 16.17 1.26
C PRO A 346 9.96 16.15 -0.13
N VAL A 347 10.26 15.13 -0.91
CA VAL A 347 9.48 14.80 -2.11
C VAL A 347 8.21 14.07 -1.66
N HIS A 348 7.05 14.59 -2.01
CA HIS A 348 5.76 13.94 -1.77
C HIS A 348 5.32 13.18 -3.02
N ILE A 349 5.06 11.88 -2.87
CA ILE A 349 4.57 10.99 -3.92
C ILE A 349 3.30 10.33 -3.40
N THR A 350 2.23 10.39 -4.18
CA THR A 350 0.95 9.75 -3.86
C THR A 350 0.70 8.63 -4.88
N VAL A 351 0.46 7.42 -4.40
CA VAL A 351 0.16 6.23 -5.23
C VAL A 351 -1.10 5.52 -4.73
N GLY A 352 -2.19 6.29 -4.57
CA GLY A 352 -3.53 5.79 -4.24
C GLY A 352 -4.31 5.31 -5.48
N ASP A 353 -3.59 4.77 -6.45
CA ASP A 353 -4.07 4.38 -7.78
C ASP A 353 -4.01 2.85 -7.96
N GLY A 354 -4.20 2.09 -6.87
CA GLY A 354 -4.04 0.63 -6.86
C GLY A 354 -5.08 -0.16 -7.65
N GLY A 355 -6.21 0.46 -8.02
CA GLY A 355 -7.21 -0.17 -8.89
C GLY A 355 -8.53 -0.54 -8.20
N ASN A 356 -8.89 0.07 -7.07
CA ASN A 356 -10.18 -0.16 -6.46
C ASN A 356 -11.36 0.29 -7.36
N ARG A 357 -12.58 -0.03 -6.95
CA ARG A 357 -13.82 0.20 -7.72
C ARG A 357 -14.33 1.64 -7.71
N GLU A 358 -13.83 2.47 -6.79
CA GLU A 358 -14.23 3.88 -6.74
C GLU A 358 -13.77 4.61 -8.01
N LYS A 359 -14.28 5.83 -8.18
CA LYS A 359 -13.97 6.62 -9.37
C LYS A 359 -12.50 7.04 -9.35
N MET A 360 -11.84 6.89 -10.49
CA MET A 360 -10.54 7.54 -10.73
C MET A 360 -10.66 9.05 -10.50
N ALA A 361 -9.70 9.63 -9.77
CA ALA A 361 -9.57 11.09 -9.64
C ALA A 361 -9.11 11.67 -10.98
N ILE A 362 -10.00 12.41 -11.66
CA ILE A 362 -9.75 13.03 -12.97
C ILE A 362 -9.79 14.56 -12.88
N PRO A 363 -10.80 15.19 -12.25
CA PRO A 363 -10.82 16.65 -12.14
C PRO A 363 -9.72 17.14 -11.21
N HIS A 364 -9.13 18.27 -11.54
CA HIS A 364 -8.15 18.95 -10.69
C HIS A 364 -8.78 20.20 -10.07
N ALA A 365 -8.47 20.49 -8.80
CA ALA A 365 -9.01 21.66 -8.09
C ALA A 365 -8.63 23.00 -8.75
N ASP A 366 -7.61 23.02 -9.59
CA ASP A 366 -7.17 24.18 -10.38
C ASP A 366 -7.88 24.34 -11.74
N GLU A 367 -8.77 23.41 -12.11
CA GLU A 367 -9.59 23.56 -13.31
C GLU A 367 -10.75 24.56 -13.12
N PRO A 368 -11.19 25.26 -14.20
CA PRO A 368 -12.26 26.24 -14.11
C PRO A 368 -13.56 25.66 -13.52
N GLY A 369 -13.92 26.10 -12.32
CA GLY A 369 -15.16 25.69 -11.63
C GLY A 369 -15.01 24.48 -10.70
N GLU A 370 -13.83 23.86 -10.63
CA GLU A 370 -13.57 22.65 -9.82
C GLU A 370 -12.92 22.95 -8.46
N CYS A 371 -12.58 24.21 -8.17
CA CYS A 371 -12.06 24.58 -6.85
C CYS A 371 -13.17 24.40 -5.78
N PRO A 372 -12.96 23.52 -4.78
CA PRO A 372 -14.00 23.22 -3.80
C PRO A 372 -14.20 24.36 -2.81
N GLU A 373 -15.38 24.40 -2.21
CA GLU A 373 -15.65 25.28 -1.08
C GLU A 373 -14.75 24.88 0.11
N PRO A 374 -14.01 25.81 0.74
CA PRO A 374 -13.03 25.44 1.78
C PRO A 374 -13.62 24.63 2.94
N LEU A 375 -14.87 24.89 3.31
CA LEU A 375 -15.53 24.19 4.40
C LEU A 375 -15.97 22.76 4.04
N SER A 376 -15.94 22.37 2.77
CA SER A 376 -16.27 21.01 2.33
C SER A 376 -15.06 20.09 2.20
N THR A 377 -13.84 20.59 2.35
CA THR A 377 -12.61 19.79 2.20
C THR A 377 -12.11 19.06 3.44
N PRO A 378 -12.45 19.43 4.69
CA PRO A 378 -11.95 18.70 5.85
C PRO A 378 -12.43 17.26 5.88
N ASP A 379 -11.55 16.37 6.30
CA ASP A 379 -11.94 15.00 6.62
C ASP A 379 -12.98 15.02 7.75
N SER A 380 -14.07 14.29 7.57
CA SER A 380 -15.20 14.31 8.53
C SER A 380 -14.94 13.46 9.77
N HIS A 381 -13.99 12.53 9.71
CA HIS A 381 -13.58 11.69 10.82
C HIS A 381 -12.57 12.42 11.73
N MET A 382 -11.69 13.23 11.14
CA MET A 382 -10.67 13.98 11.86
C MET A 382 -11.13 15.40 12.21
N PRO A 383 -11.12 15.79 13.50
CA PRO A 383 -11.63 17.10 13.89
C PRO A 383 -10.70 18.24 13.45
N GLY A 384 -11.30 19.32 12.95
CA GLY A 384 -10.64 20.61 12.78
C GLY A 384 -10.59 21.13 11.34
N PHE A 385 -10.38 22.44 11.20
CA PHE A 385 -10.23 23.11 9.92
C PHE A 385 -8.93 23.89 9.87
N CYS A 386 -8.00 23.44 9.01
CA CYS A 386 -6.66 24.00 8.94
C CYS A 386 -6.31 24.57 7.55
N ALA A 387 -7.05 24.18 6.51
CA ALA A 387 -6.85 24.67 5.16
C ALA A 387 -7.35 26.12 5.06
N ARG A 388 -6.46 27.07 4.82
CA ARG A 388 -6.82 28.49 4.64
C ARG A 388 -6.34 28.93 3.26
N ASN A 389 -6.93 30.00 2.75
CA ASN A 389 -6.46 30.62 1.52
C ASN A 389 -4.97 30.94 1.62
N PHE A 390 -4.26 30.78 0.49
CA PHE A 390 -2.86 31.12 0.41
C PHE A 390 -2.67 32.60 0.76
N THR A 391 -1.68 32.91 1.59
CA THR A 391 -1.36 34.29 1.99
C THR A 391 -0.25 34.90 1.15
N SER A 392 0.41 34.11 0.30
CA SER A 392 1.52 34.52 -0.56
C SER A 392 1.61 33.60 -1.79
N GLY A 393 2.47 33.96 -2.74
CA GLY A 393 2.67 33.20 -3.98
C GLY A 393 1.57 33.44 -5.04
N PRO A 394 1.60 32.69 -6.15
CA PRO A 394 0.72 32.92 -7.30
C PRO A 394 -0.79 32.77 -7.03
N ALA A 395 -1.18 32.00 -6.00
CA ALA A 395 -2.57 31.84 -5.58
C ALA A 395 -2.95 32.69 -4.36
N ALA A 396 -2.19 33.73 -4.02
CA ALA A 396 -2.47 34.58 -2.86
C ALA A 396 -3.91 35.12 -2.86
N GLY A 397 -4.59 34.98 -1.73
CA GLY A 397 -6.00 35.34 -1.54
C GLY A 397 -7.00 34.28 -1.98
N LYS A 398 -6.57 33.22 -2.69
CA LYS A 398 -7.42 32.13 -3.19
C LYS A 398 -7.21 30.84 -2.41
N PHE A 399 -8.19 29.94 -2.53
CA PHE A 399 -8.11 28.59 -1.97
C PHE A 399 -7.41 27.61 -2.92
N CYS A 400 -7.59 27.79 -4.23
CA CYS A 400 -6.93 27.01 -5.28
C CYS A 400 -6.14 27.92 -6.23
N TRP A 401 -5.20 27.31 -6.96
CA TRP A 401 -4.56 27.91 -8.12
C TRP A 401 -5.51 27.84 -9.32
N ASP A 402 -5.25 28.58 -10.40
CA ASP A 402 -6.02 28.48 -11.65
C ASP A 402 -5.26 27.67 -12.74
N TRP A 403 -4.16 27.02 -12.36
CA TRP A 403 -3.34 26.10 -13.15
C TRP A 403 -2.58 25.16 -12.20
N GLN A 404 -1.97 24.11 -12.76
CA GLN A 404 -1.21 23.13 -11.97
C GLN A 404 -0.18 23.83 -11.06
N PRO A 405 -0.27 23.69 -9.73
CA PRO A 405 0.65 24.36 -8.82
C PRO A 405 2.11 23.97 -9.06
N GLU A 406 3.03 24.92 -8.87
CA GLU A 406 4.46 24.71 -9.15
C GLU A 406 5.12 23.61 -8.30
N TYR A 407 4.52 23.27 -7.16
CA TYR A 407 4.95 22.15 -6.32
C TYR A 407 4.51 20.77 -6.82
N SER A 408 3.59 20.71 -7.80
CA SER A 408 3.15 19.47 -8.45
C SER A 408 3.96 19.24 -9.71
N ALA A 409 5.03 18.43 -9.62
CA ALA A 409 5.91 18.18 -10.76
C ALA A 409 5.23 17.35 -11.86
N LEU A 410 4.51 16.28 -11.47
CA LEU A 410 3.79 15.39 -12.38
C LEU A 410 2.46 14.97 -11.74
N ARG A 411 1.40 14.86 -12.56
CA ARG A 411 0.14 14.19 -12.20
C ARG A 411 -0.42 13.45 -13.41
N GLU A 412 -0.89 12.22 -13.18
CA GLU A 412 -1.52 11.37 -14.19
C GLU A 412 -2.64 10.55 -13.54
N SER A 413 -3.79 10.46 -14.22
CA SER A 413 -4.94 9.66 -13.79
C SER A 413 -4.92 8.27 -14.46
N SER A 414 -4.07 7.38 -13.96
CA SER A 414 -3.95 5.99 -14.40
C SER A 414 -3.78 5.10 -13.17
N PHE A 415 -4.18 3.82 -13.26
CA PHE A 415 -3.86 2.85 -12.22
C PHE A 415 -2.43 2.33 -12.37
N GLY A 416 -1.78 2.00 -11.26
CA GLY A 416 -0.39 1.60 -11.28
C GLY A 416 0.22 1.28 -9.93
N HIS A 417 1.55 1.21 -9.92
CA HIS A 417 2.35 1.01 -8.71
C HIS A 417 3.71 1.69 -8.80
N GLY A 418 4.29 1.98 -7.64
CA GLY A 418 5.62 2.52 -7.49
C GLY A 418 6.69 1.47 -7.20
N ILE A 419 7.91 1.69 -7.68
CA ILE A 419 9.13 0.98 -7.30
C ILE A 419 10.18 2.00 -6.84
N LEU A 420 10.68 1.82 -5.62
CA LEU A 420 11.81 2.57 -5.08
C LEU A 420 13.06 1.68 -5.05
N GLU A 421 14.14 2.16 -5.69
CA GLU A 421 15.46 1.52 -5.69
C GLU A 421 16.51 2.45 -5.08
N VAL A 422 16.79 2.31 -3.78
CA VAL A 422 17.84 3.07 -3.11
C VAL A 422 19.21 2.51 -3.51
N LYS A 423 20.03 3.37 -4.12
CA LYS A 423 21.33 2.98 -4.68
C LYS A 423 22.46 3.12 -3.66
N ASN A 424 22.42 4.19 -2.88
CA ASN A 424 23.37 4.50 -1.81
C ASN A 424 22.77 5.54 -0.84
N GLU A 425 23.58 6.07 0.07
CA GLU A 425 23.18 7.08 1.07
C GLU A 425 22.69 8.43 0.53
N THR A 426 22.89 8.71 -0.77
CA THR A 426 22.49 9.97 -1.41
C THR A 426 21.52 9.80 -2.56
N TRP A 427 21.53 8.67 -3.27
CA TRP A 427 20.73 8.46 -4.49
C TRP A 427 19.70 7.35 -4.32
N ALA A 428 18.46 7.64 -4.69
CA ALA A 428 17.39 6.66 -4.89
C ALA A 428 16.71 6.89 -6.24
N LEU A 429 16.36 5.81 -6.94
CA LEU A 429 15.55 5.87 -8.15
C LEU A 429 14.10 5.58 -7.79
N TRP A 430 13.21 6.52 -8.08
CA TRP A 430 11.77 6.30 -8.10
C TRP A 430 11.34 5.96 -9.52
N THR A 431 10.47 4.96 -9.68
CA THR A 431 9.83 4.62 -10.95
C THR A 431 8.38 4.27 -10.68
N TRP A 432 7.45 4.85 -11.44
CA TRP A 432 6.04 4.49 -11.40
C TRP A 432 5.64 3.83 -12.73
N HIS A 433 4.86 2.76 -12.62
CA HIS A 433 4.47 1.91 -13.73
C HIS A 433 2.95 1.89 -13.83
N LYS A 434 2.47 2.02 -15.07
CA LYS A 434 1.05 2.02 -15.40
C LYS A 434 0.56 0.62 -15.71
N ASN A 435 -0.68 0.33 -15.35
CA ASN A 435 -1.28 -0.98 -15.62
C ASN A 435 -1.54 -1.24 -17.11
N GLN A 436 -1.82 -0.19 -17.89
CA GLN A 436 -2.09 -0.32 -19.32
C GLN A 436 -0.84 -0.56 -20.17
N ASP A 437 0.34 -0.22 -19.63
CA ASP A 437 1.58 -0.39 -20.37
C ASP A 437 2.15 -1.80 -20.15
N PRO A 438 2.96 -2.33 -21.08
CA PRO A 438 3.72 -3.55 -20.83
C PRO A 438 4.58 -3.44 -19.57
N TYR A 439 4.79 -4.55 -18.85
CA TYR A 439 5.51 -4.63 -17.56
C TYR A 439 6.85 -3.87 -17.42
N LYS A 440 7.53 -3.52 -18.52
CA LYS A 440 8.83 -2.84 -18.52
C LYS A 440 8.76 -1.35 -18.89
N GLU A 441 7.61 -0.90 -19.36
CA GLU A 441 7.40 0.50 -19.69
C GLU A 441 7.22 1.30 -18.40
N ILE A 442 7.59 2.58 -18.50
CA ILE A 442 7.75 3.48 -17.38
C ILE A 442 6.83 4.66 -17.60
N GLY A 443 5.93 4.91 -16.65
CA GLY A 443 5.05 6.07 -16.68
C GLY A 443 5.78 7.33 -16.19
N ASP A 444 6.48 7.21 -15.06
CA ASP A 444 7.29 8.27 -14.45
C ASP A 444 8.59 7.70 -13.87
N GLN A 445 9.65 8.49 -13.91
CA GLN A 445 10.94 8.12 -13.32
C GLN A 445 11.80 9.33 -12.97
N ILE A 446 12.36 9.31 -11.75
CA ILE A 446 13.24 10.36 -11.25
C ILE A 446 14.27 9.80 -10.27
N TYR A 447 15.50 10.35 -10.31
CA TYR A 447 16.45 10.19 -9.22
C TYR A 447 16.17 11.21 -8.11
N ILE A 448 15.83 10.70 -6.93
CA ILE A 448 15.75 11.47 -5.70
C ILE A 448 17.15 11.51 -5.10
N VAL A 449 17.72 12.71 -5.01
CA VAL A 449 19.06 12.95 -4.46
C VAL A 449 18.94 13.78 -3.19
N ARG A 450 19.41 13.22 -2.06
CA ARG A 450 19.50 13.96 -0.80
C ARG A 450 20.89 14.58 -0.62
N THR A 451 20.93 15.81 -0.10
CA THR A 451 22.16 16.58 0.13
C THR A 451 22.38 16.82 1.63
N PRO A 452 22.89 15.84 2.40
CA PRO A 452 23.00 15.93 3.86
C PRO A 452 23.88 17.10 4.36
N GLU A 453 24.85 17.54 3.56
CA GLU A 453 25.71 18.67 3.91
C GLU A 453 24.96 20.01 3.82
N SER A 454 24.09 20.16 2.81
CA SER A 454 23.29 21.38 2.59
C SER A 454 22.00 21.40 3.40
N CYS A 455 21.42 20.22 3.66
CA CYS A 455 20.17 20.01 4.37
C CYS A 455 20.37 19.02 5.53
N PRO A 456 21.15 19.39 6.57
CA PRO A 456 21.44 18.50 7.67
C PRO A 456 20.20 18.21 8.50
N VAL A 457 19.90 16.92 8.70
CA VAL A 457 18.91 16.49 9.69
C VAL A 457 19.57 16.54 11.05
N HIS A 458 19.38 17.64 11.79
CA HIS A 458 19.81 17.70 13.18
C HIS A 458 18.86 16.86 14.03
N PRO A 459 19.30 15.75 14.65
CA PRO A 459 18.47 15.07 15.63
C PRO A 459 18.19 16.05 16.75
N LYS A 460 16.92 16.47 16.88
CA LYS A 460 16.48 17.15 18.10
C LYS A 460 16.64 16.12 19.21
N VAL A 461 17.66 16.29 20.06
CA VAL A 461 17.79 15.55 21.31
C VAL A 461 16.59 15.95 22.16
N THR A 462 15.50 15.19 22.09
CA THR A 462 14.41 15.29 23.05
C THR A 462 14.99 14.78 24.37
N LYS A 463 15.30 15.69 25.30
CA LYS A 463 15.55 15.30 26.70
C LYS A 463 14.35 14.47 27.13
N LEU A 464 14.56 13.19 27.44
CA LEU A 464 13.55 12.39 28.12
C LEU A 464 13.07 13.20 29.33
N TRP A 465 11.78 13.52 29.39
CA TRP A 465 11.18 13.92 30.64
C TRP A 465 11.32 12.74 31.59
N SER A 466 12.26 12.89 32.53
CA SER A 466 12.33 12.05 33.72
C SER A 466 11.01 12.17 34.45
N ALA A 467 10.18 11.13 34.41
CA ALA A 467 9.08 10.99 35.34
C ALA A 467 9.69 10.94 36.76
N THR A 468 9.52 12.03 37.52
CA THR A 468 9.74 12.01 38.97
C THR A 468 8.69 11.09 39.60
N ARG A 469 9.22 10.21 40.45
CA ARG A 469 8.63 9.11 41.23
C ARG A 469 7.18 9.24 41.68
#